data_AF-A0A4R9PH18-F1
#
_entry.id   AF-A0A4R9PH18-F1
#
_cell.length_a   1.000
_cell.length_b   1.000
_cell.length_c   1.000
_cell.angle_alpha   90.00
_cell.angle_beta   90.00
_cell.angle_gamma   90.00
#
_symmetry.space_group_name_H-M   'P 1'
#
loop_
_entity.id
_entity.type
_entity.pdbx_description
1 polymer ?
#
loop_
_entity_poly.entity_id
_entity_poly.type
_entity_poly.pdbx_seq_one_letter_code
_entity_poly.pdbx_strand_id
1 'polypeptide(L)'
;AGCSTAGEITPQGLEEGHLLALLLPSASFSTVSTMVENLSSSSMDAITGEVAALRRLLRGRASQERAKSVFALCFIDGLSYAEEAVTSAIHWGLDDIPLIG
;
A
#
# COMPACT_ATOMS: atom_id res chain seq x y z
N ALA A 1 25.73 -1.19 -1.14
CA ALA A 1 25.62 -1.39 0.33
C ALA A 1 24.19 -1.08 0.71
N GLY A 2 23.35 -2.11 0.84
CA GLY A 2 21.97 -1.97 1.30
C GLY A 2 21.97 -2.04 2.82
N CYS A 3 21.40 -1.04 3.48
CA CYS A 3 21.18 -1.06 4.92
C CYS A 3 20.21 -2.21 5.23
N SER A 4 20.65 -3.19 6.01
CA SER A 4 19.97 -4.48 6.21
C SER A 4 18.77 -4.42 7.18
N THR A 5 18.36 -3.23 7.59
CA THR A 5 17.24 -3.04 8.51
C THR A 5 16.55 -1.73 8.16
N ALA A 6 15.29 -1.80 7.74
CA ALA A 6 14.36 -0.69 7.92
C ALA A 6 14.04 -0.61 9.43
N GLY A 7 15.03 -0.19 10.23
CA GLY A 7 14.78 0.15 11.63
C GLY A 7 13.79 1.30 11.71
N GLU A 8 13.13 1.44 12.85
CA GLU A 8 12.17 2.52 13.07
C GLU A 8 12.94 3.76 13.49
N ILE A 9 12.68 4.89 12.83
CA ILE A 9 13.22 6.18 13.25
C ILE A 9 12.23 6.78 14.26
N THR A 10 12.62 6.78 15.52
CA THR A 10 11.85 7.39 16.62
C THR A 10 12.58 8.63 17.14
N PRO A 11 11.93 9.48 17.96
CA PRO A 11 12.61 10.60 18.62
C PRO A 11 13.81 10.18 19.50
N GLN A 12 13.90 8.90 19.86
CA GLN A 12 14.94 8.32 20.71
C GLN A 12 16.12 7.75 19.88
N GLY A 13 15.96 7.61 18.57
CA GLY A 13 16.99 7.12 17.66
C GLY A 13 16.46 6.04 16.72
N LEU A 14 17.34 5.11 16.35
CA LEU A 14 16.96 3.90 15.62
C LEU A 14 16.49 2.84 16.63
N GLU A 15 15.23 2.46 16.54
CA GLU A 15 14.61 1.46 17.41
C GLU A 15 13.91 0.37 16.60
N GLU A 16 13.38 -0.65 17.27
CA GLU A 16 12.68 -1.78 16.67
C GLU A 16 11.50 -2.21 17.56
N GLY A 17 10.45 -2.77 16.95
CA GLY A 17 9.33 -3.39 17.66
C GLY A 17 8.21 -2.42 18.02
N HIS A 18 8.17 -1.24 17.39
CA HIS A 18 7.06 -0.30 17.53
C HIS A 18 5.96 -0.57 16.51
N LEU A 19 4.80 0.04 16.75
CA LEU A 19 3.63 -0.05 15.90
C LEU A 19 3.24 1.34 15.43
N LEU A 20 2.98 1.47 14.13
CA LEU A 20 2.38 2.67 13.56
C LEU A 20 0.87 2.46 13.40
N ALA A 21 0.08 3.38 13.94
CA ALA A 21 -1.36 3.42 13.72
C ALA A 21 -1.75 4.65 12.91
N LEU A 22 -2.38 4.43 11.75
CA LEU A 22 -2.97 5.48 10.93
C LEU A 22 -4.49 5.49 11.13
N LEU A 23 -5.01 6.56 11.74
CA LEU A 23 -6.43 6.71 12.00
C LEU A 23 -7.07 7.65 10.97
N LEU A 24 -8.00 7.12 10.20
CA LEU A 24 -8.75 7.86 9.19
C LEU A 24 -10.21 8.02 9.65
N PRO A 25 -10.72 9.24 9.86
CA PRO A 25 -12.09 9.46 10.33
C PRO A 25 -13.13 8.87 9.37
N SER A 26 -14.00 7.98 9.86
CA SER A 26 -15.02 7.31 9.04
C SER A 26 -16.06 8.26 8.43
N ALA A 27 -16.25 9.44 9.01
CA ALA A 27 -17.09 10.49 8.43
C ALA A 27 -16.53 11.05 7.11
N SER A 28 -15.21 11.02 6.95
CA SER A 28 -14.50 11.65 5.82
C SER A 28 -13.85 10.63 4.88
N PHE A 29 -13.51 9.43 5.37
CA PHE A 29 -12.77 8.42 4.62
C PHE A 29 -13.54 7.10 4.50
N SER A 30 -13.42 6.47 3.33
CA SER A 30 -13.73 5.05 3.12
C SER A 30 -12.43 4.36 2.78
N THR A 31 -12.13 3.25 3.46
CA THR A 31 -10.85 2.57 3.34
C THR A 31 -11.05 1.07 3.09
N VAL A 32 -10.11 0.52 2.33
CA VAL A 32 -9.92 -0.91 2.12
C VAL A 32 -8.40 -1.16 2.13
N SER A 33 -7.98 -2.31 2.60
CA SER A 33 -6.56 -2.68 2.66
C SER A 33 -6.40 -4.18 2.40
N THR A 34 -5.27 -4.56 1.84
CA THR A 34 -4.81 -5.95 1.73
C THR A 34 -3.34 -6.00 2.14
N MET A 35 -2.87 -7.17 2.54
CA MET A 35 -1.46 -7.43 2.77
C MET A 35 -1.02 -8.43 1.71
N VAL A 36 -0.04 -8.04 0.89
CA VAL A 36 0.57 -8.94 -0.09
C VAL A 36 1.77 -9.59 0.58
N GLU A 37 1.68 -10.88 0.85
CA GLU A 37 2.77 -11.65 1.44
C GLU A 37 3.80 -12.10 0.38
N ASN A 38 5.01 -12.42 0.83
CA ASN A 38 6.06 -13.09 0.04
C ASN A 38 6.33 -12.45 -1.34
N LEU A 39 6.55 -11.13 -1.39
CA LEU A 39 6.74 -10.36 -2.62
C LEU A 39 7.80 -10.92 -3.59
N SER A 40 8.84 -11.58 -3.08
CA SER A 40 9.88 -12.22 -3.90
C SER A 40 9.39 -13.43 -4.71
N SER A 41 8.27 -14.03 -4.31
CA SER A 41 7.67 -15.22 -4.94
C SER A 41 6.30 -14.95 -5.55
N SER A 42 5.68 -13.80 -5.23
CA SER A 42 4.38 -13.40 -5.74
C SER A 42 4.45 -13.03 -7.22
N SER A 43 3.51 -13.56 -8.02
CA SER A 43 3.42 -13.19 -9.42
C SER A 43 2.87 -11.77 -9.57
N MET A 44 3.37 -11.01 -10.54
CA MET A 44 2.89 -9.64 -10.82
C MET A 44 1.38 -9.63 -11.14
N ASP A 45 0.89 -10.69 -11.78
CA ASP A 45 -0.54 -10.86 -12.07
C ASP A 45 -1.39 -10.98 -10.80
N ALA A 46 -0.88 -11.69 -9.78
CA ALA A 46 -1.57 -11.81 -8.49
C ALA A 46 -1.67 -10.45 -7.80
N ILE A 47 -0.57 -9.69 -7.75
CA ILE A 47 -0.52 -8.34 -7.15
C ILE A 47 -1.49 -7.41 -7.88
N THR A 48 -1.44 -7.40 -9.21
CA THR A 48 -2.34 -6.59 -10.05
C THR A 48 -3.81 -6.96 -9.80
N GLY A 49 -4.10 -8.26 -9.68
CA GLY A 49 -5.44 -8.78 -9.38
C GLY A 49 -5.96 -8.35 -8.01
N GLU A 50 -5.12 -8.41 -6.97
CA GLU A 50 -5.47 -7.95 -5.63
C GLU A 50 -5.78 -6.45 -5.59
N VAL A 51 -4.94 -5.64 -6.23
CA VAL A 51 -5.14 -4.20 -6.31
C VAL A 51 -6.42 -3.87 -7.07
N ALA A 52 -6.70 -4.57 -8.18
CA ALA A 52 -7.95 -4.41 -8.92
C ALA A 52 -9.18 -4.79 -8.08
N ALA A 53 -9.07 -5.83 -7.25
CA ALA A 53 -10.12 -6.25 -6.33
C ALA A 53 -10.36 -5.20 -5.22
N LEU A 54 -9.31 -4.69 -4.59
CA LEU A 54 -9.40 -3.59 -3.62
C LEU A 54 -10.08 -2.35 -4.23
N ARG A 55 -9.68 -1.97 -5.45
CA ARG A 55 -10.28 -0.85 -6.17
C ARG A 55 -11.79 -1.05 -6.39
N ARG A 56 -12.22 -2.27 -6.73
CA ARG A 56 -13.65 -2.61 -6.85
C ARG A 56 -14.38 -2.55 -5.51
N LEU A 57 -13.78 -3.08 -4.44
CA LEU A 57 -14.34 -3.03 -3.09
C LEU A 57 -14.52 -1.59 -2.60
N LEU A 58 -13.52 -0.73 -2.81
CA LEU A 58 -13.59 0.68 -2.43
C LEU A 58 -14.72 1.40 -3.17
N ARG A 59 -14.85 1.18 -4.48
CA ARG A 59 -15.95 1.74 -5.29
C ARG A 59 -17.33 1.30 -4.80
N GLY A 60 -17.46 0.08 -4.29
CA GLY A 60 -18.72 -0.40 -3.69
C GLY A 60 -19.07 0.28 -2.36
N ARG A 61 -18.09 0.85 -1.65
CA ARG A 61 -18.27 1.53 -0.36
C ARG A 61 -18.34 3.06 -0.48
N ALA A 62 -17.70 3.63 -1.50
CA ALA A 62 -17.63 5.07 -1.70
C ALA A 62 -18.89 5.63 -2.39
N SER A 63 -19.27 6.86 -2.02
CA SER A 63 -20.25 7.61 -2.81
C SER A 63 -19.62 8.07 -4.13
N GLN A 64 -20.44 8.30 -5.15
CA GLN A 64 -20.00 8.79 -6.46
C GLN A 64 -19.17 10.08 -6.37
N GLU A 65 -19.54 11.00 -5.47
CA GLU A 65 -18.80 12.24 -5.22
C GLU A 65 -17.39 11.98 -4.64
N ARG A 66 -17.25 10.97 -3.77
CA ARG A 66 -15.94 10.61 -3.18
C ARG A 66 -15.06 9.81 -4.12
N ALA A 67 -15.62 9.20 -5.16
CA ALA A 67 -14.86 8.43 -6.14
C ALA A 67 -13.86 9.28 -6.95
N LYS A 68 -14.00 10.61 -6.93
CA LYS A 68 -13.07 11.56 -7.57
C LYS A 68 -11.87 11.94 -6.70
N SER A 69 -11.91 11.65 -5.40
CA SER A 69 -10.85 11.97 -4.43
C SER A 69 -10.33 10.68 -3.81
N VAL A 70 -9.63 9.88 -4.63
CA VAL A 70 -9.08 8.58 -4.24
C VAL A 70 -7.58 8.59 -4.43
N PHE A 71 -6.87 8.00 -3.48
CA PHE A 71 -5.44 7.72 -3.55
C PHE A 71 -5.17 6.34 -2.94
N ALA A 72 -4.02 5.77 -3.28
CA ALA A 72 -3.53 4.54 -2.70
C ALA A 72 -2.32 4.82 -1.80
N LEU A 73 -2.20 4.04 -0.73
CA LEU A 73 -1.01 3.98 0.12
C LEU A 73 -0.36 2.61 -0.08
N CYS A 74 0.95 2.57 -0.30
CA CYS A 74 1.73 1.34 -0.26
C CYS A 74 2.76 1.43 0.85
N PHE A 75 2.83 0.37 1.65
CA PHE A 75 3.87 0.17 2.65
C PHE A 75 4.63 -1.07 2.23
N ILE A 76 5.85 -0.87 1.74
CA ILE A 76 6.74 -1.93 1.30
C ILE A 76 8.03 -1.87 2.12
N ASP A 77 8.52 -3.04 2.52
CA ASP A 77 9.83 -3.14 3.12
C ASP A 77 10.90 -3.19 2.02
N GLY A 78 11.81 -2.21 2.04
CA GLY A 78 12.84 -2.02 1.02
C GLY A 78 13.92 -3.11 0.97
N LEU A 79 13.81 -4.12 1.84
CA LEU A 79 14.69 -5.28 1.84
C LEU A 79 14.37 -6.32 0.74
N SER A 80 13.27 -6.18 0.01
CA SER A 80 12.81 -7.22 -0.92
C SER A 80 13.49 -7.21 -2.31
N TYR A 81 14.26 -6.17 -2.67
CA TYR A 81 14.74 -5.91 -4.05
C TYR A 81 13.62 -5.93 -5.13
N ALA A 82 12.37 -5.96 -4.69
CA ALA A 82 11.19 -6.14 -5.52
C ALA A 82 10.36 -4.85 -5.62
N GLU A 83 10.80 -3.77 -4.98
CA GLU A 83 10.04 -2.51 -4.89
C GLU A 83 9.64 -1.99 -6.27
N GLU A 84 10.57 -1.95 -7.23
CA GLU A 84 10.28 -1.46 -8.58
C GLU A 84 9.24 -2.34 -9.30
N ALA A 85 9.40 -3.66 -9.22
CA ALA A 85 8.50 -4.61 -9.89
C ALA A 85 7.10 -4.62 -9.25
N VAL A 86 7.03 -4.58 -7.91
CA VAL A 86 5.79 -4.54 -7.15
C VAL A 86 5.07 -3.22 -7.37
N THR A 87 5.78 -2.10 -7.34
CA THR A 87 5.21 -0.77 -7.61
C THR A 87 4.62 -0.70 -9.02
N SER A 88 5.30 -1.31 -10.01
CA SER A 88 4.80 -1.39 -11.39
C SER A 88 3.50 -2.21 -11.48
N ALA A 89 3.44 -3.37 -10.83
CA ALA A 89 2.24 -4.20 -10.78
C ALA A 89 1.07 -3.49 -10.07
N ILE A 90 1.35 -2.79 -8.97
CA ILE A 90 0.36 -1.96 -8.27
C ILE A 90 -0.15 -0.86 -9.19
N HIS A 91 0.73 -0.17 -9.91
CA HIS A 91 0.33 0.89 -10.83
C HIS A 91 -0.64 0.38 -11.92
N TRP A 92 -0.38 -0.80 -12.50
CA TRP A 92 -1.31 -1.41 -13.46
C TRP A 92 -2.67 -1.76 -12.85
N GLY A 93 -2.72 -2.18 -11.58
CA GLY A 93 -3.98 -2.46 -10.90
C GLY A 93 -4.78 -1.21 -10.50
N LEU A 94 -4.07 -0.11 -10.21
CA LEU A 94 -4.63 1.15 -9.73
C LEU A 94 -5.24 2.01 -10.83
N ASP A 95 -4.80 1.86 -12.08
CA ASP A 95 -5.26 2.70 -13.20
C ASP A 95 -4.87 4.16 -12.93
N ASP A 96 -5.80 5.12 -13.00
CA ASP A 96 -5.55 6.55 -12.74
C ASP A 96 -5.44 6.94 -11.25
N ILE A 97 -5.47 5.99 -10.31
CA ILE A 97 -5.40 6.32 -8.87
C ILE A 97 -3.94 6.63 -8.49
N PRO A 98 -3.64 7.82 -7.93
CA PRO A 98 -2.29 8.15 -7.50
C PRO A 98 -1.84 7.25 -6.35
N LEU A 99 -0.61 6.75 -6.45
CA LEU A 99 0.06 5.95 -5.43
C LEU A 99 1.02 6.82 -4.61
N ILE A 100 0.97 6.67 -3.29
CA ILE A 100 1.86 7.32 -2.34
C ILE A 100 2.52 6.21 -1.51
N GLY A 101 3.85 6.23 -1.42
CA GLY A 101 4.66 5.21 -0.75
C GLY A 101 6.13 5.44 -1.05
#